data_AF-E0W2J2-F1
#
_entry.id   AF-E0W2J2-F1
#
_cell.length_a   1.000
_cell.length_b   1.000
_cell.length_c   1.000
_cell.angle_alpha   90.00
_cell.angle_beta   90.00
_cell.angle_gamma   90.00
#
_symmetry.space_group_name_H-M   'P 1'
#
loop_
_entity.id
_entity.type
_entity.pdbx_description
1 polymer ?
#
loop_
_entity_poly.entity_id
_entity_poly.type
_entity_poly.pdbx_seq_one_letter_code
_entity_poly.pdbx_strand_id
1 'polypeptide(L)'
;MADQNEKSFQKQPTVFLNRKKSLGIKKNKTGLRYIRNVGLGFKTPREAIEGTYIDKKCPFTGNVSIRGRILTGVVQKMKMQRTIVIRRDYLHYIRKYNRFEKRHRNMSKLKFLFNFRDVEIGDVVTIGECRPLSKTVRFNVLKVTKGQGSKKSFKKF
;
A
#
# COMPACT_ATOMS: atom_id res chain seq x y z
N MET A 1 -15.74 -0.76 6.20
CA MET A 1 -16.42 -0.78 4.89
C MET A 1 -16.16 0.58 4.24
N ALA A 2 -16.03 0.66 2.93
CA ALA A 2 -15.73 1.95 2.31
C ALA A 2 -17.03 2.68 2.01
N ASP A 3 -17.45 3.46 3.00
CA ASP A 3 -18.53 4.42 2.88
C ASP A 3 -18.08 5.63 2.05
N GLN A 4 -19.05 6.33 1.48
CA GLN A 4 -18.85 7.60 0.79
C GLN A 4 -18.47 8.68 1.82
N ASN A 5 -17.19 8.70 2.19
CA ASN A 5 -16.69 9.59 3.25
C ASN A 5 -16.42 11.03 2.78
N GLU A 6 -16.39 11.26 1.47
CA GLU A 6 -16.11 12.56 0.86
C GLU A 6 -17.37 13.12 0.21
N LYS A 7 -17.47 14.46 0.12
CA LYS A 7 -18.59 15.15 -0.53
C LYS A 7 -18.78 14.73 -1.98
N SER A 8 -17.68 14.43 -2.69
CA SER A 8 -17.74 13.93 -4.07
C SER A 8 -18.01 12.44 -4.10
N PHE A 9 -18.88 12.00 -5.01
CA PHE A 9 -19.09 10.57 -5.26
C PHE A 9 -17.79 9.91 -5.73
N GLN A 10 -17.35 8.89 -4.99
CA GLN A 10 -16.14 8.15 -5.30
C GLN A 10 -16.49 6.98 -6.24
N LYS A 11 -15.77 6.87 -7.36
CA LYS A 11 -15.82 5.73 -8.29
C LYS A 11 -14.45 5.45 -8.90
N GLN A 12 -14.23 4.22 -9.37
CA GLN A 12 -13.07 3.93 -10.20
C GLN A 12 -13.28 4.54 -11.61
N PRO A 13 -12.29 5.29 -12.15
CA PRO A 13 -12.47 5.98 -13.43
C PRO A 13 -12.61 5.00 -14.61
N THR A 14 -11.98 3.84 -14.52
CA THR A 14 -12.01 2.79 -15.55
C THR A 14 -13.29 1.93 -15.50
N VAL A 15 -14.11 2.08 -14.47
CA VAL A 15 -15.31 1.27 -14.26
C VAL A 15 -16.55 2.10 -14.50
N PHE A 16 -17.30 1.75 -15.55
CA PHE A 16 -18.62 2.31 -15.78
C PHE A 16 -19.66 1.60 -14.89
N LEU A 17 -20.36 2.35 -14.03
CA LEU A 17 -21.35 1.81 -13.10
C LEU A 17 -22.75 1.70 -13.74
N ASN A 18 -23.12 2.63 -14.61
CA ASN A 18 -24.47 2.75 -15.18
C ASN A 18 -24.67 1.87 -16.42
N ARG A 19 -24.26 0.60 -16.35
CA ARG A 19 -24.41 -0.36 -17.46
C ARG A 19 -25.88 -0.73 -17.63
N LYS A 20 -26.37 -0.67 -18.87
CA LYS A 20 -27.68 -1.23 -19.21
C LYS A 20 -27.62 -2.74 -18.98
N LYS A 21 -28.62 -3.30 -18.28
CA LYS A 21 -28.76 -4.75 -18.10
C LYS A 21 -29.22 -5.33 -19.43
N SER A 22 -28.39 -6.09 -20.13
CA SER A 22 -28.87 -6.95 -21.20
C SER A 22 -29.62 -8.14 -20.58
N LEU A 23 -30.89 -8.32 -20.94
CA LEU A 23 -31.67 -9.48 -20.54
C LEU A 23 -30.94 -10.75 -21.01
N GLY A 24 -30.73 -11.73 -20.12
CA GLY A 24 -30.21 -13.06 -20.48
C GLY A 24 -28.72 -13.34 -20.21
N ILE A 25 -27.88 -12.35 -19.92
CA ILE A 25 -26.46 -12.61 -19.57
C ILE A 25 -26.33 -12.85 -18.05
N LYS A 26 -26.04 -14.08 -17.66
CA LYS A 26 -25.69 -14.44 -16.26
C LYS A 26 -24.48 -13.60 -15.83
N LYS A 27 -24.59 -12.87 -14.71
CA LYS A 27 -23.48 -12.08 -14.17
C LYS A 27 -22.28 -13.00 -13.91
N ASN A 28 -21.11 -12.65 -14.45
CA ASN A 28 -19.86 -13.18 -13.93
C ASN A 28 -19.76 -12.81 -12.43
N LYS A 29 -19.40 -13.79 -11.59
CA LYS A 29 -19.33 -13.68 -10.12
C LYS A 29 -18.32 -12.62 -9.64
N THR A 30 -17.41 -12.21 -10.52
CA THR A 30 -16.45 -11.12 -10.30
C THR A 30 -17.17 -9.78 -10.39
N GLY A 31 -17.34 -9.12 -9.25
CA GLY A 31 -17.85 -7.76 -9.17
C GLY A 31 -17.11 -6.80 -10.12
N LEU A 32 -17.78 -5.71 -10.49
CA LEU A 32 -17.31 -4.71 -11.44
C LEU A 32 -16.19 -3.84 -10.87
N ARG A 33 -15.06 -4.44 -10.53
CA ARG A 33 -13.91 -3.77 -9.92
C ARG A 33 -12.70 -3.86 -10.83
N TYR A 34 -12.07 -2.72 -11.07
CA TYR A 34 -10.82 -2.66 -11.80
C TYR A 34 -9.66 -3.08 -10.89
N ILE A 35 -8.92 -4.09 -11.32
CA ILE A 35 -7.72 -4.60 -10.69
C ILE A 35 -6.66 -4.73 -11.78
N ARG A 36 -5.41 -4.45 -11.44
CA ARG A 36 -4.25 -4.70 -12.28
C ARG A 36 -3.14 -5.37 -11.49
N ASN A 37 -2.34 -6.12 -12.22
CA ASN A 37 -1.05 -6.58 -11.73
C ASN A 37 -0.04 -5.42 -11.82
N VAL A 38 0.80 -5.28 -10.79
CA VAL A 38 1.88 -4.29 -10.73
C VAL A 38 3.13 -4.78 -11.46
N GLY A 39 3.27 -6.10 -11.61
CA GLY A 39 4.50 -6.74 -12.10
C GLY A 39 5.55 -6.91 -10.99
N LEU A 40 6.80 -7.14 -11.38
CA LEU A 40 7.96 -7.25 -10.47
C LEU A 40 7.83 -8.40 -9.43
N GLY A 41 7.06 -9.44 -9.75
CA GLY A 41 6.86 -10.61 -8.87
C GLY A 41 5.93 -10.40 -7.68
N PHE A 42 5.23 -9.25 -7.60
CA PHE A 42 4.25 -9.01 -6.54
C PHE A 42 2.88 -9.61 -6.88
N LYS A 43 2.31 -10.35 -5.93
CA LYS A 43 0.93 -10.85 -6.04
C LYS A 43 -0.06 -9.74 -5.71
N THR A 44 -1.15 -9.67 -6.45
CA THR A 44 -2.27 -8.79 -6.13
C THR A 44 -2.92 -9.28 -4.83
N PRO A 45 -3.07 -8.42 -3.81
CA PRO A 45 -3.68 -8.82 -2.54
C PRO A 45 -5.16 -9.15 -2.74
N ARG A 46 -5.69 -10.16 -2.02
CA ARG A 46 -7.12 -10.57 -2.09
C ARG A 46 -8.04 -9.40 -1.74
N GLU A 47 -7.57 -8.61 -0.81
CA GLU A 47 -8.10 -7.33 -0.40
C GLU A 47 -8.35 -6.37 -1.57
N ALA A 48 -7.42 -6.27 -2.52
CA ALA A 48 -7.63 -5.42 -3.68
C ALA A 48 -8.75 -5.93 -4.61
N ILE A 49 -8.97 -7.25 -4.63
CA ILE A 49 -9.94 -7.94 -5.47
C ILE A 49 -11.35 -7.81 -4.88
N GLU A 50 -11.50 -8.12 -3.60
CA GLU A 50 -12.80 -8.20 -2.90
C GLU A 50 -13.21 -6.88 -2.24
N GLY A 51 -12.25 -5.97 -2.05
CA GLY A 51 -12.47 -4.70 -1.37
C GLY A 51 -13.44 -3.77 -2.07
N THR A 52 -14.14 -2.95 -1.28
CA THR A 52 -15.02 -1.87 -1.80
C THR A 52 -14.39 -0.49 -1.80
N TYR A 53 -13.17 -0.34 -1.27
CA TYR A 53 -12.50 0.96 -1.17
C TYR A 53 -12.17 1.57 -2.53
N ILE A 54 -12.15 2.90 -2.57
CA ILE A 54 -11.82 3.66 -3.77
C ILE A 54 -10.61 4.52 -3.48
N ASP A 55 -9.47 4.13 -4.05
CA ASP A 55 -8.22 4.85 -3.92
C ASP A 55 -7.53 4.98 -5.28
N LYS A 56 -7.50 6.21 -5.80
CA LYS A 56 -6.85 6.53 -7.08
C LYS A 56 -5.33 6.36 -7.02
N LYS A 57 -4.75 6.39 -5.82
CA LYS A 57 -3.31 6.30 -5.57
C LYS A 57 -2.82 4.86 -5.36
N CYS A 58 -3.73 3.90 -5.33
CA CYS A 58 -3.42 2.49 -5.20
C CYS A 58 -2.62 1.93 -6.41
N PRO A 59 -1.61 1.05 -6.19
CA PRO A 59 -0.87 0.41 -7.26
C PRO A 59 -1.63 -0.79 -7.88
N PHE A 60 -2.69 -1.31 -7.26
CA PHE A 60 -3.46 -2.45 -7.77
C PHE A 60 -4.82 -2.07 -8.39
N THR A 61 -5.48 -1.02 -7.90
CA THR A 61 -6.85 -0.63 -8.28
C THR A 61 -6.94 0.80 -8.83
N GLY A 62 -5.85 1.57 -8.72
CA GLY A 62 -5.69 2.91 -9.32
C GLY A 62 -4.82 2.88 -10.58
N ASN A 63 -4.35 4.04 -11.03
CA ASN A 63 -3.46 4.19 -12.21
C ASN A 63 -2.01 4.59 -11.85
N VAL A 64 -1.52 4.19 -10.67
CA VAL A 64 -0.15 4.44 -10.23
C VAL A 64 0.78 3.31 -10.63
N SER A 65 1.64 3.54 -11.62
CA SER A 65 2.74 2.64 -11.98
C SER A 65 3.84 2.64 -10.92
N ILE A 66 4.40 1.47 -10.64
CA ILE A 66 5.62 1.32 -9.84
C ILE A 66 6.80 1.23 -10.80
N ARG A 67 7.84 2.04 -10.56
CA ARG A 67 9.03 2.10 -11.41
C ARG A 67 10.26 2.47 -10.56
N GLY A 68 11.41 1.93 -10.91
CA GLY A 68 12.66 2.24 -10.22
C GLY A 68 12.86 1.38 -8.96
N ARG A 69 13.18 2.02 -7.84
CA ARG A 69 13.72 1.34 -6.66
C ARG A 69 12.64 0.65 -5.83
N ILE A 70 12.90 -0.59 -5.43
CA ILE A 70 12.13 -1.30 -4.40
C ILE A 70 12.93 -1.28 -3.10
N LEU A 71 12.29 -0.83 -2.02
CA LEU A 71 12.92 -0.64 -0.72
C LEU A 71 12.12 -1.33 0.37
N THR A 72 12.82 -1.87 1.36
CA THR A 72 12.24 -2.43 2.59
C THR A 72 12.50 -1.52 3.77
N GLY A 73 11.59 -1.47 4.74
CA GLY A 73 11.80 -0.74 5.99
C GLY A 73 10.72 -1.02 7.03
N VAL A 74 10.92 -0.50 8.24
CA VAL A 74 10.04 -0.75 9.39
C VAL A 74 9.05 0.40 9.57
N VAL A 75 7.78 0.09 9.84
CA VAL A 75 6.75 1.09 10.12
C VAL A 75 6.99 1.73 11.48
N GLN A 76 7.21 3.05 11.51
CA GLN A 76 7.44 3.80 12.75
C GLN A 76 6.19 4.56 13.21
N LYS A 77 5.49 5.24 12.28
CA LYS A 77 4.31 6.05 12.62
C LYS A 77 3.17 5.79 11.65
N MET A 78 1.96 5.66 12.19
CA MET A 78 0.72 5.50 11.43
C MET A 78 -0.34 6.49 11.94
N LYS A 79 -0.01 7.79 11.91
CA LYS A 79 -0.88 8.86 12.43
C LYS A 79 -1.77 9.51 11.36
N MET A 80 -1.43 9.34 10.08
CA MET A 80 -2.14 9.98 8.97
C MET A 80 -3.05 8.98 8.27
N GLN A 81 -4.17 9.47 7.73
CA GLN A 81 -5.01 8.65 6.86
C GLN A 81 -4.24 8.26 5.59
N ARG A 82 -4.31 6.97 5.22
CA ARG A 82 -3.71 6.40 3.99
C ARG A 82 -2.19 6.58 3.84
N THR A 83 -1.46 6.98 4.90
CA THR A 83 -0.02 7.26 4.82
C THR A 83 0.70 6.71 6.04
N ILE A 84 1.86 6.10 5.85
CA ILE A 84 2.73 5.62 6.93
C ILE A 84 4.12 6.24 6.81
N VAL A 85 4.75 6.45 7.94
CA VAL A 85 6.16 6.83 8.00
C VAL A 85 6.97 5.58 8.29
N ILE A 86 7.90 5.29 7.40
CA ILE A 86 8.78 4.13 7.49
C ILE A 86 10.19 4.61 7.77
N ARG A 87 10.82 3.95 8.73
CA ARG A 87 12.22 4.14 9.07
C ARG A 87 13.06 3.10 8.34
N ARG A 88 14.18 3.55 7.77
CA ARG A 88 15.25 2.67 7.27
C ARG A 88 16.51 3.00 8.02
N ASP A 89 17.02 2.03 8.75
CA ASP A 89 18.34 2.07 9.33
C ASP A 89 19.33 1.51 8.30
N TYR A 90 20.46 2.19 8.12
CA TYR A 90 21.53 1.79 7.22
C TYR A 90 22.88 2.10 7.85
N LEU A 91 23.89 1.35 7.43
CA LEU A 91 25.26 1.50 7.90
C LEU A 91 26.01 2.42 6.94
N HIS A 92 26.61 3.49 7.47
CA HIS A 92 27.47 4.39 6.73
C HIS A 92 28.93 4.06 7.02
N TYR A 93 29.70 3.73 5.99
CA TYR A 93 31.12 3.39 6.14
C TYR A 93 31.98 4.65 6.34
N ILE A 94 32.80 4.68 7.39
CA ILE A 94 33.75 5.76 7.66
C ILE A 94 35.15 5.30 7.28
N ARG A 95 35.63 5.80 6.13
CA ARG A 95 36.93 5.40 5.53
C ARG A 95 38.13 5.66 6.44
N LYS A 96 38.12 6.73 7.25
CA LYS A 96 39.24 7.07 8.15
C LYS A 96 39.48 6.01 9.24
N TYR A 97 38.40 5.42 9.76
CA TYR A 97 38.46 4.51 10.91
C TYR A 97 38.19 3.05 10.53
N ASN A 98 37.96 2.75 9.24
CA ASN A 98 37.51 1.45 8.73
C ASN A 98 36.35 0.84 9.55
N ARG A 99 35.39 1.68 9.96
CA ARG A 99 34.25 1.32 10.81
C ARG A 99 32.93 1.80 10.20
N PHE A 100 31.82 1.21 10.63
CA PHE A 100 30.48 1.61 10.21
C PHE A 100 29.74 2.39 11.31
N GLU A 101 29.08 3.49 10.93
CA GLU A 101 28.15 4.25 11.78
C GLU A 101 26.70 3.85 11.45
N LYS A 102 25.86 3.72 12.47
CA LYS A 102 24.42 3.49 12.28
C LYS A 102 23.73 4.83 11.99
N ARG A 103 23.14 4.97 10.81
CA ARG A 103 22.29 6.11 10.43
C ARG A 103 20.88 5.66 10.15
N HIS A 104 19.95 6.60 10.21
CA HIS A 104 18.55 6.35 9.89
C HIS A 104 18.00 7.40 8.95
N ARG A 105 17.07 6.99 8.09
CA ARG A 105 16.29 7.91 7.25
C ARG A 105 14.81 7.61 7.42
N ASN A 106 14.06 8.65 7.78
CA ASN A 106 12.60 8.58 7.83
C ASN A 106 12.05 8.94 6.45
N MET A 107 11.16 8.10 5.94
CA MET A 107 10.50 8.32 4.66
C MET A 107 8.99 8.21 4.84
N SER A 108 8.28 9.28 4.48
CA SER A 108 6.83 9.27 4.37
C SER A 108 6.43 8.54 3.10
N LYS A 109 5.53 7.57 3.22
CA LYS A 109 5.16 6.68 2.13
C LYS A 109 3.66 6.51 2.11
N LEU A 110 3.08 6.49 0.92
CA LEU A 110 1.65 6.23 0.82
C LEU A 110 1.45 4.79 1.26
N LYS A 111 0.65 4.63 2.30
CA LYS A 111 0.13 3.32 2.63
C LYS A 111 -1.01 3.09 1.67
N PHE A 112 -0.88 2.05 0.85
CA PHE A 112 -2.00 1.51 0.13
C PHE A 112 -3.15 1.25 1.12
N LEU A 113 -4.32 1.86 0.87
CA LEU A 113 -5.50 1.58 1.67
C LEU A 113 -5.98 0.17 1.34
N PHE A 114 -5.54 -0.79 2.15
CA PHE A 114 -6.53 -1.67 2.73
C PHE A 114 -6.67 -1.34 4.20
N ASN A 115 -7.89 -1.50 4.70
CA ASN A 115 -8.26 -1.27 6.09
C ASN A 115 -7.13 -1.66 7.03
N PHE A 116 -6.96 -0.81 8.03
CA PHE A 116 -6.05 -0.83 9.18
C PHE A 116 -5.68 -2.20 9.80
N ARG A 117 -6.28 -3.31 9.40
CA ARG A 117 -6.19 -4.62 10.04
C ARG A 117 -4.81 -5.29 9.95
N ASP A 118 -4.07 -5.14 8.84
CA ASP A 118 -2.86 -5.96 8.65
C ASP A 118 -1.53 -5.24 8.85
N VAL A 119 -1.51 -3.94 9.13
CA VAL A 119 -0.25 -3.21 9.33
C VAL A 119 -0.23 -2.56 10.70
N GLU A 120 0.69 -3.04 11.52
CA GLU A 120 0.96 -2.51 12.85
C GLU A 120 2.29 -1.76 12.87
N ILE A 121 2.51 -0.98 13.94
CA ILE A 121 3.80 -0.34 14.18
C ILE A 121 4.82 -1.45 14.43
N GLY A 122 5.97 -1.40 13.76
CA GLY A 122 7.01 -2.43 13.83
C GLY A 122 6.95 -3.49 12.73
N ASP A 123 5.91 -3.51 11.88
CA ASP A 123 5.89 -4.41 10.73
C ASP A 123 6.93 -4.02 9.67
N VAL A 124 7.43 -5.02 8.94
CA VAL A 124 8.37 -4.83 7.84
C VAL A 124 7.59 -4.67 6.54
N VAL A 125 7.83 -3.58 5.83
CA VAL A 125 7.07 -3.25 4.63
C VAL A 125 7.99 -3.10 3.43
N THR A 126 7.58 -3.70 2.31
CA THR A 126 8.20 -3.55 1.00
C THR A 126 7.46 -2.50 0.20
N ILE A 127 8.22 -1.59 -0.40
CA ILE A 127 7.73 -0.36 -0.99
C ILE A 127 8.34 -0.21 -2.38
N GLY A 128 7.53 0.22 -3.33
CA GLY A 128 7.97 0.59 -4.67
C GLY A 128 8.00 2.10 -4.86
N GLU A 129 9.02 2.58 -5.56
CA GLU A 129 9.08 3.94 -6.08
C GLU A 129 7.95 4.18 -7.10
N CYS A 130 7.37 5.37 -7.05
CA CYS A 130 6.29 5.77 -7.95
C CYS A 130 6.40 7.25 -8.32
N ARG A 131 5.50 7.74 -9.18
CA ARG A 131 5.40 9.18 -9.42
C ARG A 131 5.10 9.93 -8.11
N PRO A 132 5.51 11.20 -7.96
CA PRO A 132 5.15 11.99 -6.79
C PRO A 132 3.62 12.05 -6.61
N LEU A 133 3.13 11.64 -5.43
CA LEU A 133 1.71 11.63 -5.07
C LEU A 133 1.34 12.77 -4.11
N SER A 134 2.33 13.31 -3.40
CA SER A 134 2.26 14.52 -2.59
C SER A 134 3.68 15.07 -2.36
N LYS A 135 3.82 16.15 -1.57
CA LYS A 135 5.11 16.77 -1.23
C LYS A 135 6.16 15.76 -0.75
N THR A 136 5.77 14.86 0.14
CA THR A 136 6.69 13.89 0.78
C THR A 136 6.50 12.46 0.28
N VAL A 137 5.39 12.17 -0.39
CA VAL A 137 5.02 10.81 -0.77
C VAL A 137 5.37 10.53 -2.22
N ARG A 138 6.43 9.73 -2.40
CA ARG A 138 6.96 9.30 -3.72
C ARG A 138 7.04 7.77 -3.87
N PHE A 139 6.41 7.08 -2.95
CA PHE A 139 6.60 5.66 -2.71
C PHE A 139 5.28 5.06 -2.25
N ASN A 140 5.01 3.82 -2.69
CA ASN A 140 3.79 3.11 -2.34
C ASN A 140 4.09 1.73 -1.76
N VAL A 141 3.24 1.27 -0.85
CA VAL A 141 3.36 -0.04 -0.23
C VAL A 141 2.93 -1.14 -1.20
N LEU A 142 3.76 -2.17 -1.36
CA LEU A 142 3.50 -3.32 -2.23
C LEU A 142 3.20 -4.60 -1.45
N LYS A 143 3.95 -4.83 -0.38
CA LYS A 143 3.84 -6.04 0.46
C LYS A 143 4.13 -5.67 1.91
N VAL A 144 3.35 -6.25 2.80
CA VAL A 144 3.57 -6.17 4.25
C VAL A 144 4.00 -7.55 4.71
N THR A 145 5.07 -7.60 5.49
CA THR A 145 5.59 -8.80 6.14
C THR A 145 5.49 -8.57 7.64
N LYS A 146 4.81 -9.46 8.34
CA LYS A 146 4.70 -9.39 9.80
C LYS A 146 6.09 -9.52 10.44
N GLY A 147 6.40 -8.63 11.37
CA GLY A 147 7.68 -8.66 12.09
C GLY A 147 7.83 -9.93 12.95
N GLN A 148 9.05 -10.46 13.10
CA GLN A 148 9.28 -11.70 13.86
C GLN A 148 8.92 -11.59 15.36
N GLY A 149 8.90 -10.37 15.93
CA GLY A 149 8.47 -10.11 17.31
C GLY A 149 6.95 -10.13 17.53
N SER A 150 6.15 -10.24 16.46
CA SER A 150 4.68 -10.40 16.53
C SER A 150 4.23 -11.83 16.23
N LYS A 151 5.11 -12.83 16.44
CA LYS A 151 4.70 -14.23 16.54
C LYS A 151 3.70 -14.37 17.69
N LYS A 152 2.40 -14.38 17.35
CA LYS A 152 1.24 -14.63 18.23
C LYS A 152 1.54 -14.45 19.73
N SER A 153 1.87 -13.23 20.16
CA SER A 153 1.69 -12.93 21.57
C SER A 153 0.19 -12.96 21.80
N PHE A 154 -0.27 -13.56 22.90
CA PHE A 154 -1.66 -13.51 23.30
C PHE A 154 -2.07 -12.04 23.41
N LYS A 155 -2.81 -11.53 22.42
CA LYS A 155 -3.51 -10.25 22.54
C LYS A 155 -4.74 -10.55 23.37
N LYS A 156 -4.75 -10.08 24.61
CA LYS A 156 -5.90 -10.22 25.50
C LYS A 156 -7.00 -9.33 24.91
N PHE A 157 -7.91 -9.97 24.17
CA PHE A 157 -8.99 -9.39 23.36
C PHE A 157 -8.54 -8.67 22.08
#